data_AF-A0A0Q8DHV6-F1
#
_entry.id   AF-A0A0Q8DHV6-F1
#
_cell.length_a   1.000
_cell.length_b   1.000
_cell.length_c   1.000
_cell.angle_alpha   90.00
_cell.angle_beta   90.00
_cell.angle_gamma   90.00
#
_symmetry.space_group_name_H-M   'P 1'
#
loop_
_entity.id
_entity.type
_entity.pdbx_description
1 polymer ?
#
loop_
_entity_poly.entity_id
_entity_poly.type
_entity_poly.pdbx_seq_one_letter_code
_entity_poly.pdbx_strand_id
1 'polypeptide(L)'
;MPGQGPDAEALERLRERRPPPKEPMGEAWFMGSEREMYTGLMQSDPQDWPSRELRDALEALTTGPKAFGHIDEWSEWFEFLLPRVLERADDRDVYELLVSAVFVHCLDPALPEFPPRFRMDLLDTLGRRLMAPSCWSDGHAGGSDGLLQPLSNTYYGLEAHGAFSAACCLVLRYLDAEAVDGWLASVLAIDDAAWRCVFVVWLAGASTLVLDAGQPDRLENPQHLDIDWNWSFLHDGSDPSRKLEPDAPQFAFFPEPQAQALRAALKRHLDLATMVRWGEQLTALPLADVDRTTTLWQYDAAVLHVVERYGLN
;
A
#
# COMPACT_ATOMS: atom_id res chain seq x y z
N MET A 1 -15.75 -0.52 -5.26
CA MET A 1 -16.65 0.32 -4.43
C MET A 1 -16.46 -0.06 -2.98
N PRO A 2 -16.63 0.88 -2.02
CA PRO A 2 -16.66 0.55 -0.60
C PRO A 2 -17.59 -0.63 -0.31
N GLY A 3 -17.15 -1.55 0.54
CA GLY A 3 -17.92 -2.75 0.92
C GLY A 3 -17.87 -3.93 -0.06
N GLN A 4 -17.06 -3.89 -1.12
CA GLN A 4 -16.91 -5.04 -2.04
C GLN A 4 -15.67 -5.89 -1.74
N GLY A 5 -14.55 -5.24 -1.42
CA GLY A 5 -13.27 -5.90 -1.17
C GLY A 5 -12.62 -6.55 -2.38
N PRO A 6 -11.69 -7.50 -2.13
CA PRO A 6 -11.03 -8.32 -3.14
C PRO A 6 -12.03 -9.08 -4.03
N ASP A 7 -11.75 -9.14 -5.33
CA ASP A 7 -12.50 -9.96 -6.29
C ASP A 7 -12.18 -11.44 -6.08
N ALA A 8 -13.21 -12.25 -5.80
CA ALA A 8 -13.05 -13.66 -5.47
C ALA A 8 -12.55 -14.51 -6.65
N GLU A 9 -12.92 -14.16 -7.89
CA GLU A 9 -12.45 -14.90 -9.06
C GLU A 9 -10.99 -14.57 -9.38
N ALA A 10 -10.58 -13.31 -9.20
CA ALA A 10 -9.18 -12.90 -9.29
C ALA A 10 -8.33 -13.61 -8.23
N LEU A 11 -8.84 -13.73 -7.00
CA LEU A 11 -8.16 -14.42 -5.92
C LEU A 11 -7.98 -15.92 -6.22
N GLU A 12 -9.02 -16.58 -6.74
CA GLU A 12 -8.94 -17.97 -7.19
C GLU A 12 -7.86 -18.15 -8.26
N ARG A 13 -7.86 -17.29 -9.29
CA ARG A 13 -6.85 -17.33 -10.35
C ARG A 13 -5.44 -17.17 -9.80
N LEU A 14 -5.22 -16.24 -8.86
CA LEU A 14 -3.92 -16.09 -8.21
C LEU A 14 -3.54 -17.36 -7.44
N ARG A 15 -4.49 -18.00 -6.75
CA ARG A 15 -4.27 -19.25 -6.00
C ARG A 15 -3.85 -20.41 -6.90
N GLU A 16 -4.46 -20.52 -8.07
CA GLU A 16 -4.18 -21.58 -9.07
C GLU A 16 -2.79 -21.47 -9.70
N ARG A 17 -2.18 -20.28 -9.71
CA ARG A 17 -0.86 -20.06 -10.32
C ARG A 17 0.25 -20.87 -9.68
N ARG A 18 0.23 -20.96 -8.35
CA ARG A 18 1.31 -21.56 -7.57
C ARG A 18 0.77 -22.62 -6.61
N PRO A 19 1.11 -23.91 -6.82
CA PRO A 19 0.82 -24.94 -5.83
C PRO A 19 1.67 -24.73 -4.57
N PRO A 20 1.34 -25.40 -3.46
CA PRO A 20 2.19 -25.40 -2.27
C PRO A 20 3.65 -25.75 -2.61
N PRO A 21 4.63 -24.97 -2.13
CA PRO A 21 6.04 -25.35 -2.18
C PRO A 21 6.26 -26.72 -1.54
N LYS A 22 7.30 -27.44 -1.99
CA LYS A 22 7.60 -28.79 -1.46
C LYS A 22 8.34 -28.75 -0.13
N GLU A 23 9.07 -27.67 0.10
CA GLU A 23 9.91 -27.47 1.27
C GLU A 23 9.47 -26.18 1.97
N PRO A 24 9.52 -26.14 3.31
CA PRO A 24 9.22 -24.92 4.06
C PRO A 24 10.16 -23.79 3.63
N MET A 25 9.69 -22.55 3.70
CA MET A 25 10.57 -21.40 3.50
C MET A 25 11.50 -21.27 4.69
N GLY A 26 12.77 -20.96 4.46
CA GLY A 26 13.69 -20.62 5.55
C GLY A 26 13.77 -19.11 5.81
N GLU A 27 14.26 -18.74 6.99
CA GLU A 27 14.54 -17.34 7.35
C GLU A 27 15.62 -16.70 6.47
N ALA A 28 15.53 -15.40 6.15
CA ALA A 28 16.58 -14.73 5.39
C ALA A 28 17.86 -14.50 6.22
N TRP A 29 17.70 -14.25 7.53
CA TRP A 29 18.77 -13.82 8.42
C TRP A 29 19.13 -14.90 9.42
N PHE A 30 20.15 -15.72 9.13
CA PHE A 30 20.63 -16.74 10.06
C PHE A 30 22.13 -16.61 10.30
N MET A 31 22.55 -16.68 11.57
CA MET A 31 23.96 -16.72 11.98
C MET A 31 24.36 -18.09 12.55
N GLY A 32 23.42 -19.04 12.56
CA GLY A 32 23.62 -20.40 13.06
C GLY A 32 24.14 -21.37 11.99
N SER A 33 24.41 -22.61 12.40
CA SER A 33 24.75 -23.71 11.49
C SER A 33 23.53 -24.25 10.73
N GLU A 34 22.33 -23.98 11.23
CA GLU A 34 21.05 -24.38 10.66
C GLU A 34 20.17 -23.13 10.54
N ARG A 35 19.41 -23.06 9.43
CA ARG A 35 18.46 -21.99 9.11
C ARG A 35 17.11 -22.37 9.70
N GLU A 36 16.44 -21.46 10.41
CA GLU A 36 15.06 -21.69 10.85
C GLU A 36 14.13 -21.83 9.64
N MET A 37 13.23 -22.81 9.69
CA MET A 37 12.27 -23.13 8.63
C MET A 37 10.84 -22.88 9.11
N TYR A 38 10.07 -22.08 8.36
CA TYR A 38 8.70 -21.70 8.66
C TYR A 38 7.69 -22.83 8.35
N THR A 39 7.82 -23.93 9.08
CA THR A 39 7.04 -25.16 8.85
C THR A 39 5.54 -25.01 9.13
N GLY A 40 5.13 -24.05 9.95
CA GLY A 40 3.74 -23.75 10.23
C GLY A 40 2.96 -23.23 9.02
N LEU A 41 3.67 -22.65 8.03
CA LEU A 41 3.09 -22.18 6.76
C LEU A 41 2.81 -23.31 5.75
N MET A 42 3.22 -24.55 6.07
CA MET A 42 2.94 -25.74 5.26
C MET A 42 1.54 -26.33 5.50
N GLN A 43 0.78 -25.77 6.45
CA GLN A 43 -0.59 -26.19 6.70
C GLN A 43 -1.49 -25.84 5.51
N SER A 44 -2.50 -26.69 5.26
CA SER A 44 -3.36 -26.56 4.08
C SER A 44 -4.30 -25.36 4.13
N ASP A 45 -4.79 -25.02 5.32
CA ASP A 45 -5.68 -23.88 5.52
C ASP A 45 -4.85 -22.67 5.95
N PRO A 46 -4.85 -21.57 5.17
CA PRO A 46 -4.19 -20.34 5.57
C PRO A 46 -4.67 -19.84 6.93
N GLN A 47 -5.92 -20.07 7.37
CA GLN A 47 -6.42 -19.62 8.68
C GLN A 47 -5.68 -20.24 9.88
N ASP A 48 -5.03 -21.39 9.69
CA ASP A 48 -4.31 -22.09 10.75
C ASP A 48 -2.82 -21.69 10.84
N TRP A 49 -2.34 -20.81 9.94
CA TRP A 49 -0.94 -20.36 9.96
C TRP A 49 -0.62 -19.55 11.23
N PRO A 50 0.52 -19.81 11.89
CA PRO A 50 0.96 -18.99 13.01
C PRO A 50 1.24 -17.55 12.55
N SER A 51 0.57 -16.55 13.14
CA SER A 51 0.71 -15.15 12.72
C SER A 51 2.16 -14.65 12.77
N ARG A 52 2.94 -15.12 13.76
CA ARG A 52 4.36 -14.79 13.86
C ARG A 52 5.15 -15.34 12.67
N GLU A 53 5.02 -16.63 12.37
CA GLU A 53 5.74 -17.23 11.23
C GLU A 53 5.35 -16.57 9.91
N LEU A 54 4.07 -16.23 9.73
CA LEU A 54 3.63 -15.52 8.53
C LEU A 54 4.29 -14.15 8.39
N ARG A 55 4.31 -13.37 9.47
CA ARG A 55 4.95 -12.04 9.48
C ARG A 55 6.45 -12.16 9.21
N ASP A 56 7.13 -13.05 9.93
CA ASP A 56 8.57 -13.27 9.81
C ASP A 56 8.94 -13.79 8.39
N ALA A 57 8.04 -14.56 7.76
CA ALA A 57 8.15 -14.97 6.37
C ALA A 57 8.00 -13.80 5.38
N LEU A 58 6.97 -12.96 5.51
CA LEU A 58 6.79 -11.80 4.63
C LEU A 58 7.93 -10.77 4.80
N GLU A 59 8.45 -10.63 6.01
CA GLU A 59 9.65 -9.82 6.29
C GLU A 59 10.88 -10.41 5.57
N ALA A 60 11.07 -11.73 5.59
CA ALA A 60 12.14 -12.39 4.85
C ALA A 60 11.99 -12.22 3.32
N LEU A 61 10.77 -12.28 2.77
CA LEU A 61 10.50 -12.01 1.35
C LEU A 61 10.77 -10.55 0.97
N THR A 62 10.62 -9.61 1.91
CA THR A 62 10.89 -8.20 1.66
C THR A 62 12.37 -7.87 1.82
N THR A 63 13.00 -8.36 2.90
CA THR A 63 14.36 -7.98 3.29
C THR A 63 15.43 -8.85 2.64
N GLY A 64 15.12 -10.13 2.41
CA GLY A 64 16.04 -11.13 1.87
C GLY A 64 16.60 -10.74 0.51
N PRO A 65 15.75 -10.54 -0.53
CA PRO A 65 16.22 -10.17 -1.86
C PRO A 65 17.09 -8.91 -1.85
N LYS A 66 16.72 -7.93 -1.02
CA LYS A 66 17.45 -6.66 -0.87
C LYS A 66 18.84 -6.84 -0.24
N ALA A 67 19.00 -7.80 0.66
CA ALA A 67 20.23 -8.02 1.41
C ALA A 67 21.16 -9.07 0.77
N PHE A 68 20.60 -10.08 0.11
CA PHE A 68 21.34 -11.26 -0.35
C PHE A 68 21.17 -11.55 -1.85
N GLY A 69 20.40 -10.72 -2.56
CA GLY A 69 20.01 -10.94 -3.95
C GLY A 69 18.83 -11.91 -4.06
N HIS A 70 18.16 -11.89 -5.21
CA HIS A 70 17.00 -12.73 -5.45
C HIS A 70 17.37 -14.23 -5.53
N ILE A 71 16.60 -15.10 -4.86
CA ILE A 71 16.70 -16.57 -4.98
C ILE A 71 15.34 -17.19 -5.32
N ASP A 72 15.36 -18.33 -6.03
CA ASP A 72 14.14 -18.99 -6.52
C ASP A 72 13.15 -19.30 -5.39
N GLU A 73 13.64 -19.83 -4.26
CA GLU A 73 12.83 -20.17 -3.07
C GLU A 73 11.89 -19.02 -2.68
N TRP A 74 12.39 -17.78 -2.62
CA TRP A 74 11.60 -16.63 -2.21
C TRP A 74 10.54 -16.25 -3.26
N SER A 75 10.85 -16.34 -4.55
CA SER A 75 9.82 -16.15 -5.59
C SER A 75 8.72 -17.21 -5.50
N GLU A 76 9.10 -18.46 -5.30
CA GLU A 76 8.12 -19.55 -5.18
C GLU A 76 7.19 -19.35 -4.00
N TRP A 77 7.75 -18.93 -2.85
CA TRP A 77 6.98 -18.64 -1.65
C TRP A 77 6.17 -17.36 -1.76
N PHE A 78 6.68 -16.30 -2.39
CA PHE A 78 5.93 -15.08 -2.66
C PHE A 78 4.67 -15.37 -3.49
N GLU A 79 4.82 -16.07 -4.63
CA GLU A 79 3.67 -16.43 -5.48
C GLU A 79 2.67 -17.34 -4.75
N PHE A 80 3.15 -18.21 -3.85
CA PHE A 80 2.28 -19.07 -3.03
C PHE A 80 1.52 -18.28 -1.95
N LEU A 81 2.21 -17.40 -1.22
CA LEU A 81 1.65 -16.66 -0.09
C LEU A 81 0.70 -15.56 -0.55
N LEU A 82 0.99 -14.86 -1.65
CA LEU A 82 0.23 -13.69 -2.12
C LEU A 82 -1.30 -13.86 -2.06
N PRO A 83 -1.91 -14.87 -2.72
CA PRO A 83 -3.36 -15.06 -2.66
C PRO A 83 -3.86 -15.54 -1.28
N ARG A 84 -3.06 -16.32 -0.56
CA ARG A 84 -3.48 -17.02 0.66
C ARG A 84 -3.45 -16.11 1.89
N VAL A 85 -2.52 -15.16 1.93
CA VAL A 85 -2.48 -14.14 2.98
C VAL A 85 -3.70 -13.23 2.90
N LEU A 86 -4.21 -12.95 1.69
CA LEU A 86 -5.42 -12.16 1.51
C LEU A 86 -6.69 -12.86 2.04
N GLU A 87 -6.67 -14.19 2.19
CA GLU A 87 -7.77 -14.97 2.78
C GLU A 87 -7.77 -14.86 4.31
N ARG A 88 -6.60 -14.72 4.96
CA ARG A 88 -6.44 -14.50 6.41
C ARG A 88 -6.72 -13.04 6.81
N ALA A 89 -7.81 -12.47 6.33
CA ALA A 89 -8.21 -11.11 6.67
C ALA A 89 -7.91 -10.79 8.16
N ASP A 90 -7.28 -9.62 8.42
CA ASP A 90 -7.45 -8.78 9.65
C ASP A 90 -6.16 -8.27 10.31
N ASP A 91 -5.02 -8.28 9.59
CA ASP A 91 -3.77 -7.75 10.14
C ASP A 91 -3.16 -6.67 9.23
N ARG A 92 -3.05 -5.46 9.78
CA ARG A 92 -2.46 -4.27 9.13
C ARG A 92 -0.99 -4.52 8.79
N ASP A 93 -0.22 -5.05 9.73
CA ASP A 93 1.21 -5.26 9.56
C ASP A 93 1.47 -6.28 8.44
N VAL A 94 0.67 -7.35 8.42
CA VAL A 94 0.71 -8.39 7.39
C VAL A 94 0.34 -7.82 6.02
N TYR A 95 -0.67 -6.95 5.93
CA TYR A 95 -1.04 -6.31 4.67
C TYR A 95 0.10 -5.44 4.12
N GLU A 96 0.68 -4.59 4.96
CA GLU A 96 1.78 -3.71 4.56
C GLU A 96 3.02 -4.49 4.14
N LEU A 97 3.36 -5.55 4.89
CA LEU A 97 4.44 -6.47 4.54
C LEU A 97 4.20 -7.17 3.20
N LEU A 98 2.96 -7.60 2.94
CA LEU A 98 2.62 -8.23 1.67
C LEU A 98 2.77 -7.25 0.49
N VAL A 99 2.31 -6.00 0.64
CA VAL A 99 2.52 -4.97 -0.38
C VAL A 99 4.01 -4.67 -0.57
N SER A 100 4.78 -4.60 0.50
CA SER A 100 6.24 -4.44 0.42
C SER A 100 6.91 -5.60 -0.32
N ALA A 101 6.51 -6.85 -0.06
CA ALA A 101 6.99 -8.01 -0.81
C ALA A 101 6.63 -7.91 -2.31
N VAL A 102 5.43 -7.40 -2.65
CA VAL A 102 5.08 -7.12 -4.05
C VAL A 102 6.04 -6.10 -4.68
N PHE A 103 6.41 -5.01 -4.01
CA PHE A 103 7.37 -4.05 -4.57
C PHE A 103 8.78 -4.61 -4.77
N VAL A 104 9.14 -5.68 -4.06
CA VAL A 104 10.41 -6.39 -4.23
C VAL A 104 10.31 -7.39 -5.38
N HIS A 105 9.35 -8.31 -5.35
CA HIS A 105 9.21 -9.39 -6.33
C HIS A 105 8.56 -8.97 -7.66
N CYS A 106 7.92 -7.81 -7.69
CA CYS A 106 7.30 -7.22 -8.88
C CYS A 106 7.92 -5.86 -9.18
N LEU A 107 9.25 -5.75 -9.05
CA LEU A 107 9.98 -4.50 -9.15
C LEU A 107 9.75 -3.77 -10.48
N ASP A 108 9.77 -4.47 -11.62
CA ASP A 108 9.37 -3.90 -12.90
C ASP A 108 7.83 -3.86 -13.01
N PRO A 109 7.20 -2.67 -13.05
CA PRO A 109 5.75 -2.53 -13.20
C PRO A 109 5.22 -3.04 -14.56
N ALA A 110 6.10 -3.24 -15.55
CA ALA A 110 5.74 -3.94 -16.78
C ALA A 110 5.42 -5.42 -16.54
N LEU A 111 5.90 -6.00 -15.43
CA LEU A 111 5.67 -7.38 -14.99
C LEU A 111 6.02 -8.43 -16.08
N PRO A 112 7.21 -8.37 -16.70
CA PRO A 112 7.54 -9.20 -17.86
C PRO A 112 7.53 -10.71 -17.58
N GLU A 113 7.76 -11.11 -16.32
CA GLU A 113 7.79 -12.50 -15.86
C GLU A 113 6.40 -13.05 -15.55
N PHE A 114 5.38 -12.17 -15.51
CA PHE A 114 4.02 -12.56 -15.17
C PHE A 114 3.10 -12.54 -16.40
N PRO A 115 2.14 -13.50 -16.49
CA PRO A 115 1.07 -13.47 -17.47
C PRO A 115 0.33 -12.12 -17.50
N PRO A 116 -0.17 -11.66 -18.66
CA PRO A 116 -0.80 -10.34 -18.80
C PRO A 116 -1.93 -10.03 -17.81
N ARG A 117 -2.67 -11.06 -17.36
CA ARG A 117 -3.77 -10.89 -16.40
C ARG A 117 -3.32 -10.70 -14.95
N PHE A 118 -2.09 -11.06 -14.59
CA PHE A 118 -1.59 -10.99 -13.22
C PHE A 118 -1.71 -9.59 -12.61
N ARG A 119 -1.35 -8.56 -13.39
CA ARG A 119 -1.47 -7.16 -12.99
C ARG A 119 -2.90 -6.83 -12.54
N MET A 120 -3.88 -7.22 -13.34
CA MET A 120 -5.28 -6.95 -13.04
C MET A 120 -5.75 -7.76 -11.83
N ASP A 121 -5.37 -9.03 -11.74
CA ASP A 121 -5.73 -9.88 -10.60
C ASP A 121 -5.12 -9.35 -9.29
N LEU A 122 -3.90 -8.81 -9.32
CA LEU A 122 -3.25 -8.14 -8.18
C LEU A 122 -4.01 -6.88 -7.75
N LEU A 123 -4.42 -6.03 -8.69
CA LEU A 123 -5.18 -4.81 -8.41
C LEU A 123 -6.60 -5.13 -7.90
N ASP A 124 -7.26 -6.10 -8.52
CA ASP A 124 -8.61 -6.54 -8.17
C ASP A 124 -8.67 -7.27 -6.84
N THR A 125 -7.53 -7.74 -6.32
CA THR A 125 -7.43 -8.36 -5.00
C THR A 125 -6.77 -7.42 -3.99
N LEU A 126 -5.43 -7.40 -3.94
CA LEU A 126 -4.63 -6.63 -2.98
C LEU A 126 -4.92 -5.12 -3.06
N GLY A 127 -5.09 -4.58 -4.28
CA GLY A 127 -5.44 -3.17 -4.50
C GLY A 127 -6.84 -2.79 -4.02
N ARG A 128 -7.76 -3.74 -3.90
CA ARG A 128 -9.12 -3.53 -3.39
C ARG A 128 -9.29 -3.93 -1.92
N ARG A 129 -8.24 -4.33 -1.22
CA ARG A 129 -8.36 -4.82 0.17
C ARG A 129 -8.98 -3.78 1.11
N LEU A 130 -8.62 -2.51 0.98
CA LEU A 130 -9.22 -1.42 1.78
C LEU A 130 -10.70 -1.19 1.50
N MET A 131 -11.23 -1.73 0.39
CA MET A 131 -12.65 -1.66 0.05
C MET A 131 -13.46 -2.82 0.66
N ALA A 132 -12.83 -3.73 1.41
CA ALA A 132 -13.52 -4.87 2.02
C ALA A 132 -14.58 -4.42 3.03
N PRO A 133 -15.72 -5.13 3.15
CA PRO A 133 -16.78 -4.78 4.10
C PRO A 133 -16.28 -4.43 5.50
N SER A 134 -15.26 -5.14 5.98
CA SER A 134 -14.73 -4.99 7.32
C SER A 134 -13.88 -3.73 7.56
N CYS A 135 -13.56 -2.98 6.51
CA CYS A 135 -12.94 -1.64 6.57
C CYS A 135 -13.99 -0.51 6.62
N TRP A 136 -15.28 -0.82 6.44
CA TRP A 136 -16.35 0.16 6.30
C TRP A 136 -17.51 -0.16 7.25
N SER A 137 -18.02 0.85 7.95
CA SER A 137 -19.22 0.73 8.79
C SER A 137 -20.24 1.75 8.33
N ASP A 138 -21.42 1.29 7.91
CA ASP A 138 -22.53 2.15 7.47
C ASP A 138 -22.14 3.18 6.39
N GLY A 139 -21.24 2.81 5.49
CA GLY A 139 -20.74 3.69 4.42
C GLY A 139 -19.58 4.60 4.83
N HIS A 140 -19.17 4.57 6.10
CA HIS A 140 -18.04 5.32 6.63
C HIS A 140 -16.78 4.47 6.70
N ALA A 141 -15.62 5.08 6.44
CA ALA A 141 -14.33 4.40 6.58
C ALA A 141 -13.97 4.30 8.08
N GLY A 142 -13.54 3.10 8.52
CA GLY A 142 -13.30 2.83 9.94
C GLY A 142 -14.10 1.63 10.45
N GLY A 143 -13.77 0.43 9.95
CA GLY A 143 -14.43 -0.81 10.33
C GLY A 143 -13.74 -1.58 11.47
N SER A 144 -14.17 -2.83 11.68
CA SER A 144 -13.77 -3.67 12.84
C SER A 144 -12.30 -4.09 12.85
N ASP A 145 -11.69 -4.22 11.67
CA ASP A 145 -10.39 -4.91 11.55
C ASP A 145 -9.20 -3.98 11.74
N GLY A 146 -9.45 -2.68 11.87
CA GLY A 146 -8.40 -1.67 12.06
C GLY A 146 -7.47 -1.45 10.86
N LEU A 147 -7.66 -2.14 9.74
CA LEU A 147 -6.84 -1.97 8.52
C LEU A 147 -6.99 -0.56 7.92
N LEU A 148 -8.22 -0.03 7.90
CA LEU A 148 -8.54 1.33 7.49
C LEU A 148 -9.10 2.10 8.69
N GLN A 149 -8.33 3.05 9.21
CA GLN A 149 -8.73 3.94 10.30
C GLN A 149 -8.35 5.36 9.91
N PRO A 150 -9.21 6.09 9.20
CA PRO A 150 -8.87 7.44 8.75
C PRO A 150 -8.80 8.46 9.90
N LEU A 151 -9.44 8.13 11.03
CA LEU A 151 -9.45 8.95 12.23
C LEU A 151 -8.92 8.17 13.43
N SER A 152 -8.11 8.83 14.26
CA SER A 152 -7.67 8.30 15.55
C SER A 152 -7.62 9.34 16.65
N ASN A 153 -7.32 8.85 17.86
CA ASN A 153 -7.11 9.67 19.06
C ASN A 153 -5.61 10.00 19.27
N THR A 154 -4.84 10.12 18.19
CA THR A 154 -3.45 10.59 18.27
C THR A 154 -3.39 12.12 18.17
N TYR A 155 -2.19 12.69 18.36
CA TYR A 155 -2.01 14.14 18.28
C TYR A 155 -2.41 14.72 16.92
N TYR A 156 -2.28 13.96 15.83
CA TYR A 156 -2.74 14.29 14.50
C TYR A 156 -3.85 13.31 14.11
N GLY A 157 -5.11 13.75 14.16
CA GLY A 157 -6.23 12.82 14.09
C GLY A 157 -6.51 12.24 12.70
N LEU A 158 -5.96 12.79 11.60
CA LEU A 158 -6.07 12.17 10.27
C LEU A 158 -4.90 11.22 10.05
N GLU A 159 -5.20 9.97 9.69
CA GLU A 159 -4.17 8.94 9.56
C GLU A 159 -4.13 8.38 8.13
N ALA A 160 -3.16 8.85 7.34
CA ALA A 160 -2.79 8.29 6.05
C ALA A 160 -1.82 7.10 6.18
N HIS A 161 -2.02 6.30 7.24
CA HIS A 161 -1.24 5.15 7.70
C HIS A 161 -0.65 4.26 6.61
N GLY A 162 0.29 3.42 7.02
CA GLY A 162 0.98 2.47 6.15
C GLY A 162 0.07 1.67 5.23
N ALA A 163 -1.01 1.06 5.72
CA ALA A 163 -1.93 0.32 4.85
C ALA A 163 -2.62 1.20 3.79
N PHE A 164 -3.02 2.43 4.14
CA PHE A 164 -3.60 3.38 3.17
C PHE A 164 -2.57 3.77 2.11
N SER A 165 -1.38 4.16 2.57
CA SER A 165 -0.28 4.57 1.70
C SER A 165 0.18 3.43 0.78
N ALA A 166 0.39 2.23 1.33
CA ALA A 166 0.74 1.02 0.60
C ALA A 166 -0.29 0.69 -0.48
N ALA A 167 -1.60 0.77 -0.17
CA ALA A 167 -2.66 0.54 -1.15
C ALA A 167 -2.65 1.58 -2.29
N CYS A 168 -2.56 2.87 -1.96
CA CYS A 168 -2.50 3.93 -2.97
C CYS A 168 -1.27 3.79 -3.86
N CYS A 169 -0.10 3.54 -3.26
CA CYS A 169 1.15 3.30 -3.97
C CYS A 169 1.07 2.06 -4.86
N LEU A 170 0.51 0.95 -4.37
CA LEU A 170 0.32 -0.27 -5.14
C LEU A 170 -0.55 0.00 -6.37
N VAL A 171 -1.72 0.61 -6.18
CA VAL A 171 -2.64 0.87 -7.29
C VAL A 171 -1.97 1.79 -8.30
N LEU A 172 -1.39 2.91 -7.88
CA LEU A 172 -0.77 3.86 -8.80
C LEU A 172 0.46 3.31 -9.53
N ARG A 173 1.22 2.42 -8.90
CA ARG A 173 2.39 1.79 -9.52
C ARG A 173 2.01 0.83 -10.64
N TYR A 174 0.94 0.05 -10.45
CA TYR A 174 0.57 -1.04 -11.36
C TYR A 174 -0.66 -0.76 -12.22
N LEU A 175 -1.41 0.31 -11.99
CA LEU A 175 -2.54 0.69 -12.83
C LEU A 175 -2.05 1.24 -14.18
N ASP A 176 -2.77 0.91 -15.25
CA ASP A 176 -2.52 1.50 -16.57
C ASP A 176 -2.82 3.01 -16.53
N ALA A 177 -1.97 3.81 -17.19
CA ALA A 177 -2.06 5.27 -17.12
C ALA A 177 -3.42 5.80 -17.58
N GLU A 178 -4.07 5.15 -18.53
CA GLU A 178 -5.40 5.47 -19.05
C GLU A 178 -6.50 5.27 -18.01
N ALA A 179 -6.30 4.39 -17.03
CA ALA A 179 -7.26 4.09 -15.99
C ALA A 179 -7.11 4.97 -14.74
N VAL A 180 -5.99 5.69 -14.60
CA VAL A 180 -5.71 6.55 -13.43
C VAL A 180 -6.77 7.62 -13.21
N ASP A 181 -7.31 8.22 -14.28
CA ASP A 181 -8.36 9.23 -14.16
C ASP A 181 -9.66 8.66 -13.56
N GLY A 182 -10.11 7.51 -14.07
CA GLY A 182 -11.30 6.84 -13.56
C GLY A 182 -11.11 6.32 -12.14
N TRP A 183 -9.92 5.81 -11.83
CA TRP A 183 -9.56 5.42 -10.46
C TRP A 183 -9.62 6.62 -9.50
N LEU A 184 -8.97 7.74 -9.83
CA LEU A 184 -8.98 8.93 -8.98
C LEU A 184 -10.39 9.45 -8.78
N ALA A 185 -11.17 9.56 -9.86
CA ALA A 185 -12.58 9.96 -9.77
C ALA A 185 -13.38 9.05 -8.82
N SER A 186 -13.13 7.73 -8.85
CA SER A 186 -13.79 6.78 -7.94
C SER A 186 -13.37 6.96 -6.48
N VAL A 187 -12.10 7.26 -6.22
CA VAL A 187 -11.56 7.52 -4.87
C VAL A 187 -12.19 8.77 -4.27
N LEU A 188 -12.30 9.86 -5.05
CA LEU A 188 -12.86 11.12 -4.58
C LEU A 188 -14.39 11.09 -4.46
N ALA A 189 -15.06 10.21 -5.23
CA ALA A 189 -16.50 10.04 -5.19
C ALA A 189 -17.02 9.33 -3.93
N ILE A 190 -16.17 8.65 -3.17
CA ILE A 190 -16.55 8.01 -1.90
C ILE A 190 -17.08 9.08 -0.93
N ASP A 191 -18.34 8.93 -0.50
CA ASP A 191 -19.02 9.93 0.32
C ASP A 191 -18.72 9.82 1.82
N ASP A 192 -17.44 9.94 2.13
CA ASP A 192 -16.92 9.96 3.49
C ASP A 192 -15.87 11.07 3.64
N ALA A 193 -16.10 12.01 4.55
CA ALA A 193 -15.25 13.18 4.72
C ALA A 193 -13.86 12.80 5.25
N ALA A 194 -13.79 11.87 6.19
CA ALA A 194 -12.53 11.43 6.78
C ALA A 194 -11.63 10.75 5.74
N TRP A 195 -12.19 9.86 4.92
CA TRP A 195 -11.53 9.24 3.77
C TRP A 195 -10.94 10.28 2.81
N ARG A 196 -11.76 11.24 2.37
CA ARG A 196 -11.32 12.30 1.44
C ARG A 196 -10.22 13.16 2.05
N CYS A 197 -10.33 13.49 3.33
CA CYS A 197 -9.33 14.27 4.04
C CYS A 197 -8.00 13.51 4.18
N VAL A 198 -8.04 12.22 4.54
CA VAL A 198 -6.86 11.36 4.59
C VAL A 198 -6.20 11.22 3.22
N PHE A 199 -6.97 11.12 2.14
CA PHE A 199 -6.41 11.07 0.80
C PHE A 199 -5.63 12.36 0.44
N VAL A 200 -6.10 13.54 0.88
CA VAL A 200 -5.36 14.80 0.71
C VAL A 200 -4.09 14.83 1.55
N VAL A 201 -4.12 14.35 2.79
CA VAL A 201 -2.93 14.20 3.64
C VAL A 201 -1.92 13.26 2.96
N TRP A 202 -2.39 12.14 2.41
CA TRP A 202 -1.56 11.22 1.65
C TRP A 202 -0.94 11.88 0.42
N LEU A 203 -1.70 12.62 -0.38
CA LEU A 203 -1.18 13.36 -1.54
C LEU A 203 -0.08 14.37 -1.15
N ALA A 204 -0.23 15.01 0.02
CA ALA A 204 0.79 15.93 0.52
C ALA A 204 2.09 15.18 0.83
N GLY A 205 2.01 14.07 1.57
CA GLY A 205 3.17 13.22 1.88
C GLY A 205 3.80 12.61 0.64
N ALA A 206 2.98 12.11 -0.30
CA ALA A 206 3.43 11.39 -1.49
C ALA A 206 3.97 12.32 -2.59
N SER A 207 3.97 13.64 -2.37
CA SER A 207 4.35 14.63 -3.39
C SER A 207 5.75 14.40 -3.96
N THR A 208 6.73 13.95 -3.17
CA THR A 208 8.08 13.64 -3.67
C THR A 208 8.09 12.40 -4.57
N LEU A 209 7.30 11.38 -4.24
CA LEU A 209 7.15 10.18 -5.06
C LEU A 209 6.47 10.51 -6.41
N VAL A 210 5.41 11.34 -6.37
CA VAL A 210 4.56 11.66 -7.54
C VAL A 210 5.16 12.74 -8.45
N LEU A 211 5.82 13.75 -7.87
CA LEU A 211 6.28 14.94 -8.60
C LEU A 211 7.78 14.90 -8.90
N ASP A 212 8.58 14.33 -8.00
CA ASP A 212 10.04 14.44 -8.05
C ASP A 212 10.72 13.10 -8.41
N ALA A 213 9.94 12.11 -8.85
CA ALA A 213 10.41 10.74 -9.13
C ALA A 213 11.21 10.14 -7.94
N GLY A 214 10.77 10.46 -6.71
CA GLY A 214 11.36 9.97 -5.48
C GLY A 214 11.22 8.46 -5.31
N GLN A 215 11.89 7.95 -4.28
CA GLN A 215 11.81 6.56 -3.83
C GLN A 215 11.38 6.53 -2.36
N PRO A 216 10.63 5.50 -1.93
CA PRO A 216 10.20 5.38 -0.54
C PRO A 216 11.35 5.41 0.48
N ASP A 217 12.53 4.88 0.14
CA ASP A 217 13.73 4.94 1.00
C ASP A 217 14.23 6.36 1.35
N ARG A 218 13.73 7.37 0.64
CA ARG A 218 14.09 8.78 0.80
C ARG A 218 12.88 9.65 1.16
N LEU A 219 11.77 9.03 1.53
CA LEU A 219 10.56 9.76 1.87
C LEU A 219 10.79 10.56 3.16
N GLU A 220 10.68 11.87 3.08
CA GLU A 220 10.54 12.70 4.26
C GLU A 220 9.13 12.50 4.80
N ASN A 221 9.00 11.73 5.88
CA ASN A 221 7.71 11.43 6.48
C ASN A 221 7.56 12.15 7.83
N PRO A 222 7.21 13.45 7.85
CA PRO A 222 6.93 14.14 9.10
C PRO A 222 5.67 13.54 9.74
N GLN A 223 5.64 13.53 11.07
CA GLN A 223 4.58 12.88 11.86
C GLN A 223 3.14 13.33 11.52
N HIS A 224 2.96 14.53 10.96
CA HIS A 224 1.63 15.04 10.59
C HIS A 224 1.15 14.58 9.20
N LEU A 225 1.98 13.91 8.41
CA LEU A 225 1.56 13.29 7.16
C LEU A 225 1.46 11.77 7.33
N ASP A 226 2.47 11.20 7.99
CA ASP A 226 2.59 9.79 8.35
C ASP A 226 2.12 8.81 7.26
N ILE A 227 2.81 8.83 6.12
CA ILE A 227 2.51 7.99 4.95
C ILE A 227 3.53 6.86 4.74
N ASP A 228 4.40 6.62 5.71
CA ASP A 228 5.31 5.47 5.70
C ASP A 228 4.53 4.17 5.94
N TRP A 229 5.04 3.05 5.44
CA TRP A 229 4.48 1.71 5.65
C TRP A 229 5.59 0.73 5.97
N ASN A 230 5.23 -0.44 6.51
CA ASN A 230 6.20 -1.44 6.92
C ASN A 230 7.21 -1.76 5.82
N TRP A 231 8.48 -1.51 6.15
CA TRP A 231 9.64 -1.73 5.29
C TRP A 231 9.70 -0.86 4.02
N SER A 232 8.98 0.26 3.97
CA SER A 232 9.07 1.16 2.82
C SER A 232 10.50 1.64 2.57
N PHE A 233 11.28 1.82 3.64
CA PHE A 233 12.67 2.29 3.61
C PHE A 233 13.65 1.34 2.88
N LEU A 234 13.23 0.12 2.53
CA LEU A 234 14.00 -0.81 1.72
C LEU A 234 13.73 -0.68 0.21
N HIS A 235 12.70 0.08 -0.17
CA HIS A 235 12.33 0.27 -1.57
C HIS A 235 13.11 1.44 -2.15
N ASP A 236 14.29 1.13 -2.66
CA ASP A 236 15.12 2.05 -3.45
C ASP A 236 14.91 1.88 -4.97
N GLY A 237 13.98 1.03 -5.39
CA GLY A 237 13.71 0.75 -6.80
C GLY A 237 14.74 -0.16 -7.48
N SER A 238 15.63 -0.85 -6.76
CA SER A 238 16.65 -1.73 -7.35
C SER A 238 16.67 -3.14 -6.76
N ASP A 239 17.12 -4.14 -7.52
CA ASP A 239 17.35 -5.49 -7.02
C ASP A 239 18.65 -6.06 -7.64
N PRO A 240 19.70 -6.36 -6.84
CA PRO A 240 19.79 -6.13 -5.40
C PRO A 240 19.83 -4.63 -5.06
N SER A 241 19.78 -4.27 -3.77
CA SER A 241 19.84 -2.86 -3.37
C SER A 241 21.11 -2.18 -3.88
N ARG A 242 20.99 -0.93 -4.34
CA ARG A 242 22.15 -0.12 -4.78
C ARG A 242 23.15 0.21 -3.67
N LYS A 243 22.81 -0.06 -2.41
CA LYS A 243 23.78 -0.03 -1.29
C LYS A 243 24.79 -1.19 -1.39
N LEU A 244 24.38 -2.33 -1.94
CA LEU A 244 25.22 -3.50 -2.18
C LEU A 244 25.85 -3.46 -3.56
N GLU A 245 25.06 -3.11 -4.58
CA GLU A 245 25.50 -3.05 -5.98
C GLU A 245 25.16 -1.67 -6.58
N PRO A 246 26.07 -0.67 -6.49
CA PRO A 246 25.80 0.71 -6.91
C PRO A 246 25.34 0.88 -8.37
N ASP A 247 25.72 -0.06 -9.23
CA ASP A 247 25.41 -0.10 -10.65
C ASP A 247 24.12 -0.86 -10.99
N ALA A 248 23.42 -1.43 -9.98
CA ALA A 248 22.15 -2.13 -10.19
C ALA A 248 21.11 -1.20 -10.85
N PRO A 249 20.33 -1.71 -11.83
CA PRO A 249 19.25 -0.94 -12.43
C PRO A 249 18.27 -0.41 -11.38
N GLN A 250 17.86 0.84 -11.54
CA GLN A 250 16.86 1.47 -10.67
C GLN A 250 15.60 1.79 -11.46
N PHE A 251 14.50 1.17 -11.08
CA PHE A 251 13.17 1.45 -11.58
C PHE A 251 12.58 2.63 -10.82
N ALA A 252 11.90 3.54 -11.53
CA ALA A 252 11.14 4.60 -10.90
C ALA A 252 10.06 4.02 -9.98
N PHE A 253 9.77 4.69 -8.85
CA PHE A 253 8.75 4.17 -7.94
C PHE A 253 7.35 4.22 -8.57
N PHE A 254 6.99 5.37 -9.13
CA PHE A 254 5.89 5.49 -10.07
C PHE A 254 6.45 5.62 -11.49
N PRO A 255 5.99 4.80 -12.45
CA PRO A 255 6.38 5.03 -13.82
C PRO A 255 5.83 6.38 -14.31
N GLU A 256 6.61 7.07 -15.15
CA GLU A 256 6.31 8.44 -15.58
C GLU A 256 4.91 8.61 -16.22
N PRO A 257 4.40 7.67 -17.06
CA PRO A 257 3.03 7.77 -17.59
C PRO A 257 1.96 7.82 -16.50
N GLN A 258 2.07 7.00 -15.45
CA GLN A 258 1.15 6.97 -14.32
C GLN A 258 1.24 8.25 -13.50
N ALA A 259 2.45 8.74 -13.22
CA ALA A 259 2.66 10.00 -12.51
C ALA A 259 2.07 11.19 -13.28
N GLN A 260 2.27 11.25 -14.61
CA GLN A 260 1.65 12.26 -15.47
C GLN A 260 0.12 12.17 -15.48
N ALA A 261 -0.42 10.96 -15.61
CA ALA A 261 -1.86 10.73 -15.61
C ALA A 261 -2.49 11.15 -14.28
N LEU A 262 -1.84 10.86 -13.15
CA LEU A 262 -2.30 11.29 -11.82
C LEU A 262 -2.28 12.81 -11.70
N ARG A 263 -1.19 13.48 -12.07
CA ARG A 263 -1.10 14.96 -12.05
C ARG A 263 -2.19 15.61 -12.91
N ALA A 264 -2.46 15.05 -14.09
CA ALA A 264 -3.51 15.54 -14.97
C ALA A 264 -4.91 15.30 -14.39
N ALA A 265 -5.16 14.12 -13.80
CA ALA A 265 -6.43 13.79 -13.17
C ALA A 265 -6.71 14.66 -11.94
N LEU A 266 -5.69 14.91 -11.09
CA LEU A 266 -5.82 15.80 -9.92
C LEU A 266 -6.29 17.20 -10.35
N LYS A 267 -5.71 17.77 -11.40
CA LYS A 267 -6.13 19.08 -11.94
C LYS A 267 -7.56 19.10 -12.51
N ARG A 268 -8.12 17.95 -12.87
CA ARG A 268 -9.50 17.83 -13.37
C ARG A 268 -10.52 17.67 -12.25
N HIS A 269 -10.17 16.91 -11.22
CA HIS A 269 -11.13 16.45 -10.21
C HIS A 269 -11.00 17.14 -8.86
N LEU A 270 -9.90 17.87 -8.62
CA LEU A 270 -9.60 18.49 -7.34
C LEU A 270 -9.26 19.97 -7.49
N ASP A 271 -9.93 20.79 -6.68
CA ASP A 271 -9.70 22.22 -6.55
C ASP A 271 -9.74 22.64 -5.07
N LEU A 272 -9.26 23.84 -4.78
CA LEU A 272 -9.22 24.37 -3.42
C LEU A 272 -10.62 24.43 -2.79
N ALA A 273 -11.63 24.84 -3.56
CA ALA A 273 -13.01 24.96 -3.07
C ALA A 273 -13.59 23.61 -2.60
N THR A 274 -13.27 22.53 -3.31
CA THR A 274 -13.67 21.17 -2.96
C THR A 274 -12.99 20.70 -1.69
N MET A 275 -11.68 20.93 -1.55
CA MET A 275 -10.94 20.59 -0.34
C MET A 275 -11.44 21.39 0.88
N VAL A 276 -11.68 22.69 0.74
CA VAL A 276 -12.26 23.50 1.82
C VAL A 276 -13.61 22.94 2.28
N ARG A 277 -14.49 22.55 1.35
CA ARG A 277 -15.77 21.92 1.67
C ARG A 277 -15.60 20.60 2.43
N TRP A 278 -14.61 19.79 2.09
CA TRP A 278 -14.31 18.56 2.85
C TRP A 278 -13.79 18.87 4.26
N GLY A 279 -12.96 19.91 4.42
CA GLY A 279 -12.56 20.41 5.73
C GLY A 279 -13.74 20.84 6.59
N GLU A 280 -14.72 21.55 6.02
CA GLU A 280 -15.97 21.90 6.72
C GLU A 280 -16.74 20.65 7.15
N GLN A 281 -16.85 19.63 6.28
CA GLN A 281 -17.48 18.36 6.63
C GLN A 281 -16.74 17.62 7.75
N LEU A 282 -15.41 17.66 7.74
CA LEU A 282 -14.56 17.10 8.80
C LEU A 282 -14.85 17.75 10.16
N THR A 283 -15.11 19.06 10.21
CA THR A 283 -15.48 19.74 11.48
C THR A 283 -16.78 19.23 12.11
N ALA A 284 -17.69 18.67 11.29
CA ALA A 284 -18.96 18.14 11.75
C ALA A 284 -18.86 16.70 12.29
N LEU A 285 -17.71 16.03 12.09
CA LEU A 285 -17.49 14.69 12.62
C LEU A 285 -17.27 14.72 14.15
N PRO A 286 -17.65 13.65 14.87
CA PRO A 286 -17.49 13.54 16.32
C PRO A 286 -16.01 13.31 16.70
N LEU A 287 -15.18 14.35 16.55
CA LEU A 287 -13.78 14.38 16.98
C LEU A 287 -13.69 14.82 18.45
N ALA A 288 -12.77 14.22 19.21
CA ALA A 288 -12.45 14.69 20.57
C ALA A 288 -11.88 16.12 20.54
N ASP A 289 -12.19 16.93 21.55
CA ASP A 289 -11.91 18.37 21.53
C ASP A 289 -10.40 18.71 21.46
N VAL A 290 -9.55 17.91 22.13
CA VAL A 290 -8.09 18.09 22.10
C VAL A 290 -7.52 17.79 20.72
N ASP A 291 -8.12 16.82 20.03
CA ASP A 291 -7.63 16.33 18.73
C ASP A 291 -8.18 17.16 17.58
N ARG A 292 -9.34 17.82 17.75
CA ARG A 292 -9.99 18.60 16.68
C ARG A 292 -9.10 19.71 16.14
N THR A 293 -8.47 20.50 17.00
CA THR A 293 -7.69 21.67 16.55
C THR A 293 -6.48 21.25 15.73
N THR A 294 -5.73 20.24 16.20
CA THR A 294 -4.55 19.72 15.51
C THR A 294 -4.90 18.94 14.24
N THR A 295 -6.01 18.21 14.24
CA THR A 295 -6.55 17.51 13.06
C THR A 295 -6.93 18.48 11.95
N LEU A 296 -7.62 19.58 12.29
CA LEU A 296 -7.99 20.59 11.30
C LEU A 296 -6.75 21.33 10.78
N TRP A 297 -5.82 21.68 11.66
CA TRP A 297 -4.54 22.26 11.24
C TRP A 297 -3.76 21.33 10.29
N GLN A 298 -3.71 20.03 10.60
CA GLN A 298 -3.06 19.02 9.77
C GLN A 298 -3.67 18.99 8.37
N TYR A 299 -5.01 18.98 8.30
CA TYR A 299 -5.72 19.01 7.03
C TYR A 299 -5.44 20.29 6.24
N ASP A 300 -5.55 21.46 6.87
CA ASP A 300 -5.31 22.75 6.23
C ASP A 300 -3.87 22.85 5.69
N ALA A 301 -2.88 22.36 6.46
CA ALA A 301 -1.49 22.30 6.02
C ALA A 301 -1.32 21.39 4.79
N ALA A 302 -1.96 20.22 4.79
CA ALA A 302 -1.94 19.32 3.64
C ALA A 302 -2.61 19.94 2.40
N VAL A 303 -3.74 20.64 2.56
CA VAL A 303 -4.42 21.34 1.47
C VAL A 303 -3.52 22.38 0.84
N LEU A 304 -2.88 23.25 1.64
CA LEU A 304 -1.98 24.28 1.14
C LEU A 304 -0.82 23.65 0.35
N HIS A 305 -0.19 22.61 0.90
CA HIS A 305 0.90 21.89 0.24
C HIS A 305 0.45 21.25 -1.08
N VAL A 306 -0.73 20.61 -1.10
CA VAL A 306 -1.27 19.97 -2.31
C VAL A 306 -1.58 21.02 -3.39
N VAL A 307 -2.23 22.13 -3.03
CA VAL A 307 -2.53 23.21 -3.99
C VAL A 307 -1.24 23.76 -4.61
N GLU A 308 -0.24 24.05 -3.77
CA GLU A 308 1.03 24.61 -4.22
C GLU A 308 1.83 23.61 -5.09
N ARG A 309 2.07 22.40 -4.58
CA ARG A 309 2.95 21.43 -5.23
C ARG A 309 2.36 20.85 -6.52
N TYR A 310 1.05 20.62 -6.57
CA TYR A 310 0.39 20.08 -7.75
C TYR A 310 -0.12 21.16 -8.71
N GLY A 311 -0.06 22.44 -8.32
CA GLY A 311 -0.52 23.57 -9.12
C GLY A 311 -2.02 23.50 -9.39
N LEU A 312 -2.80 23.32 -8.32
CA LEU A 312 -4.27 23.33 -8.36
C LEU A 312 -4.80 24.76 -8.21
N ASN A 313 -6.02 25.01 -8.68
CA ASN A 313 -6.69 26.31 -8.58
C ASN A 313 -7.64 26.40 -7.38
#